data_AF-A0A1D6IYE8-F1
#
_entry.id   AF-A0A1D6IYE8-F1
#
_cell.length_a   1.000
_cell.length_b   1.000
_cell.length_c   1.000
_cell.angle_alpha   90.00
_cell.angle_beta   90.00
_cell.angle_gamma   90.00
#
_symmetry.space_group_name_H-M   'P 1'
#
loop_
_entity.id
_entity.type
_entity.pdbx_description
1 polymer ?
#
loop_
_entity_poly.entity_id
_entity_poly.type
_entity_poly.pdbx_seq_one_letter_code
_entity_poly.pdbx_strand_id
1 'polypeptide(L)'
;MGVAYETTKSGVGVASMGVMRLKLVMKSIVLIVMARVLGIYDLIIAAIISVGINPKAKPKPYFLDGYAHLSFELACSLAVLAVGMAISIVRDTRVRLQERDC
;
A
#
# COMPACT_ATOMS: atom_id res chain seq x y z
N MET A 1 -6.37 3.94 6.71
CA MET A 1 -5.87 2.94 7.69
C MET A 1 -4.64 2.16 7.19
N GLY A 2 -4.64 1.60 5.96
CA GLY A 2 -3.57 0.69 5.47
C GLY A 2 -2.13 1.20 5.61
N VAL A 3 -1.78 2.33 4.99
CA VAL A 3 -0.40 2.86 5.00
C VAL A 3 0.09 3.25 6.40
N ALA A 4 -0.79 3.79 7.25
CA ALA A 4 -0.45 4.17 8.61
C ALA A 4 -0.10 2.96 9.47
N TYR A 5 -0.90 1.89 9.38
CA TYR A 5 -0.66 0.62 10.08
C TYR A 5 0.61 -0.08 9.60
N GLU A 6 0.84 -0.11 8.29
CA GLU A 6 2.08 -0.64 7.72
C GLU A 6 3.32 0.15 8.17
N THR A 7 3.20 1.47 8.27
CA THR A 7 4.30 2.33 8.70
C THR A 7 4.61 2.14 10.19
N THR A 8 3.61 2.00 11.05
CA THR A 8 3.84 1.73 12.49
C THR A 8 4.40 0.34 12.73
N LYS A 9 3.87 -0.70 12.07
CA LYS A 9 4.44 -2.06 12.16
C LYS A 9 5.84 -2.14 11.53
N SER A 10 6.21 -1.20 10.65
CA SER A 10 7.54 -1.15 10.02
C SER A 10 8.58 -0.33 10.73
N GLY A 11 8.16 0.76 11.36
CA GLY A 11 9.03 1.60 12.16
C GLY A 11 9.64 0.83 13.34
N VAL A 12 8.87 -0.01 14.03
CA VAL A 12 9.36 -0.73 15.23
C VAL A 12 10.52 -1.68 14.89
N GLY A 13 10.39 -2.48 13.82
CA GLY A 13 11.44 -3.40 13.40
C GLY A 13 12.69 -2.68 12.88
N VAL A 14 12.53 -1.55 12.19
CA VAL A 14 13.66 -0.74 11.71
C VAL A 14 14.36 -0.01 12.87
N ALA A 15 13.62 0.49 13.86
CA ALA A 15 14.18 1.15 15.03
C ALA A 15 15.08 0.20 15.84
N SER A 16 14.66 -1.07 16.01
CA SER A 16 15.48 -2.10 16.68
C SER A 16 16.74 -2.46 15.89
N MET A 17 16.63 -2.62 14.56
CA MET A 17 17.79 -2.94 13.71
C MET A 17 18.79 -1.79 13.54
N GLY A 18 18.32 -0.54 13.65
CA GLY A 18 19.13 0.67 13.50
C GLY A 18 20.29 0.76 14.50
N VAL A 19 20.09 0.21 15.69
CA VAL A 19 21.10 0.21 16.77
C VAL A 19 22.13 -0.91 16.60
N MET A 20 21.75 -2.03 15.97
CA MET A 20 22.62 -3.21 15.81
C MET A 20 23.51 -3.14 14.56
N ARG A 21 22.98 -2.83 13.36
CA ARG A 21 23.77 -2.81 12.10
C ARG A 21 23.15 -1.93 11.00
N LEU A 22 23.70 -0.74 10.78
CA LEU A 22 23.21 0.25 9.79
C LEU A 22 23.24 -0.23 8.32
N LYS A 23 24.19 -1.11 7.96
CA LYS A 23 24.34 -1.64 6.58
C LYS A 23 23.12 -2.44 6.11
N LEU A 24 22.39 -3.04 7.03
CA LEU A 24 21.21 -3.85 6.72
C LEU A 24 19.92 -3.02 6.68
N VAL A 25 19.89 -1.87 7.40
CA VAL A 25 18.80 -0.89 7.36
C VAL A 25 18.59 -0.33 5.96
N MET A 26 19.66 -0.10 5.20
CA MET A 26 19.54 0.39 3.82
C MET A 26 18.75 -0.55 2.90
N LYS A 27 18.80 -1.87 3.13
CA LYS A 27 18.02 -2.86 2.35
C LYS A 27 16.57 -2.99 2.85
N SER A 28 16.27 -2.68 4.10
CA SER A 28 14.91 -2.73 4.62
C SER A 28 14.07 -1.52 4.23
N ILE A 29 14.69 -0.35 4.00
CA ILE A 29 14.00 0.84 3.46
C ILE A 29 13.36 0.57 2.10
N VAL A 30 13.98 -0.27 1.26
CA VAL A 30 13.41 -0.64 -0.05
C VAL A 30 12.03 -1.29 0.11
N LEU A 31 11.81 -2.09 1.16
CA LEU A 31 10.51 -2.71 1.44
C LEU A 31 9.45 -1.67 1.87
N ILE A 32 9.85 -0.61 2.57
CA ILE A 32 8.95 0.49 2.96
C ILE A 32 8.51 1.30 1.73
N VAL A 33 9.45 1.55 0.81
CA VAL A 33 9.15 2.29 -0.43
C VAL A 33 8.15 1.51 -1.31
N MET A 34 8.30 0.19 -1.40
CA MET A 34 7.37 -0.63 -2.19
C MET A 34 5.93 -0.56 -1.68
N ALA A 35 5.73 -0.57 -0.36
CA ALA A 35 4.41 -0.39 0.24
C ALA A 35 3.81 0.99 -0.04
N ARG A 36 4.63 2.05 -0.03
CA ARG A 36 4.15 3.42 -0.31
C ARG A 36 3.74 3.63 -1.76
N VAL A 37 4.49 3.05 -2.69
CA VAL A 37 4.24 3.20 -4.12
C VAL A 37 2.91 2.53 -4.52
N LEU A 38 2.56 1.39 -3.90
CA LEU A 38 1.25 0.76 -4.09
C LEU A 38 0.07 1.66 -3.67
N GLY A 39 0.23 2.42 -2.58
CA GLY A 39 -0.83 3.33 -2.10
C GLY A 39 -1.05 4.56 -2.98
N ILE A 40 0.00 5.10 -3.62
CA ILE A 40 -0.17 6.23 -4.55
C ILE A 40 -0.85 5.79 -5.85
N TYR A 41 -0.66 4.55 -6.30
CA TYR A 41 -1.31 4.06 -7.52
C TYR A 41 -2.83 3.99 -7.36
N ASP A 42 -3.33 3.52 -6.22
CA ASP A 42 -4.76 3.50 -5.89
C ASP A 42 -5.35 4.92 -5.90
N LEU A 43 -4.65 5.89 -5.30
CA LEU A 43 -5.08 7.29 -5.27
C LEU A 43 -5.15 7.93 -6.66
N ILE A 44 -4.18 7.64 -7.53
CA ILE A 44 -4.15 8.16 -8.90
C ILE A 44 -5.34 7.61 -9.71
N ILE A 45 -5.66 6.32 -9.55
CA ILE A 45 -6.79 5.68 -10.24
C ILE A 45 -8.12 6.34 -9.83
N ALA A 46 -8.34 6.57 -8.53
CA ALA A 46 -9.52 7.26 -8.02
C ALA A 46 -9.64 8.70 -8.57
N ALA A 47 -8.51 9.42 -8.65
CA ALA A 47 -8.49 10.79 -9.19
C ALA A 47 -8.83 10.85 -10.68
N ILE A 48 -8.36 9.89 -11.49
CA ILE A 48 -8.68 9.81 -12.92
C ILE A 48 -10.17 9.58 -13.12
N ILE A 49 -10.77 8.68 -12.33
CA ILE A 49 -12.20 8.41 -12.37
C ILE A 49 -13.00 9.67 -12.02
N SER A 50 -12.59 10.40 -10.97
CA SER A 50 -13.24 11.64 -10.54
C SER A 50 -13.21 12.75 -11.60
N VAL A 51 -12.12 12.88 -12.36
CA VAL A 51 -11.99 13.86 -13.46
C VAL A 51 -12.76 13.43 -14.71
N GLY A 52 -12.95 12.12 -14.93
CA GLY A 52 -13.65 11.57 -16.09
C GLY A 52 -15.18 11.75 -16.08
N ILE A 53 -15.78 12.08 -14.93
CA ILE A 53 -17.23 12.22 -14.79
C ILE A 53 -17.70 13.56 -15.39
N ASN A 54 -17.95 13.60 -16.70
CA ASN A 54 -18.45 14.78 -17.39
C ASN A 54 -19.99 14.76 -17.49
N PRO A 55 -20.73 15.65 -16.79
CA PRO A 55 -22.19 15.59 -16.70
C PRO A 55 -22.96 16.10 -17.94
N LYS A 56 -22.30 16.29 -19.10
CA LYS A 56 -22.89 17.02 -20.23
C LYS A 56 -23.31 16.20 -21.45
N ALA A 57 -23.14 14.87 -21.48
CA ALA A 57 -23.46 14.10 -22.68
C ALA A 57 -24.17 12.76 -22.40
N LYS A 58 -25.48 12.78 -22.64
CA LYS A 58 -26.38 11.65 -22.96
C LYS A 58 -27.07 10.94 -21.78
N PRO A 59 -28.32 10.46 -21.96
CA PRO A 59 -29.06 9.68 -20.96
C PRO A 59 -28.48 8.26 -20.87
N LYS A 60 -27.35 8.11 -20.17
CA LYS A 60 -26.90 6.82 -19.65
C LYS A 60 -27.40 6.67 -18.21
N PRO A 61 -27.65 5.45 -17.71
CA PRO A 61 -27.96 5.25 -16.30
C PRO A 61 -26.72 5.60 -15.47
N TYR A 62 -26.62 6.85 -15.02
CA TYR A 62 -25.54 7.39 -14.19
C TYR A 62 -25.31 6.54 -12.92
N PHE A 63 -26.36 5.89 -12.44
CA PHE A 63 -26.36 5.02 -11.29
C PHE A 63 -25.58 3.70 -11.52
N LEU A 64 -25.67 3.14 -12.73
CA LEU A 64 -25.01 1.88 -13.07
C LEU A 64 -23.52 2.08 -13.34
N ASP A 65 -23.18 3.23 -13.94
CA ASP A 65 -21.79 3.65 -14.19
C ASP A 65 -21.07 4.01 -12.89
N GLY A 66 -21.73 4.74 -11.99
CA GLY A 66 -21.20 5.05 -10.65
C GLY A 66 -20.98 3.79 -9.79
N TYR A 67 -21.90 2.82 -9.84
CA TYR A 67 -21.72 1.55 -9.12
C TYR A 67 -20.57 0.71 -9.69
N ALA A 68 -20.38 0.70 -11.01
CA ALA A 68 -19.26 0.02 -11.65
C ALA A 68 -17.91 0.63 -11.23
N HIS A 69 -17.81 1.97 -11.18
CA HIS A 69 -16.61 2.66 -10.71
C HIS A 69 -16.31 2.39 -9.23
N LEU A 70 -17.34 2.45 -8.36
CA LEU A 70 -17.19 2.19 -6.93
C LEU A 70 -16.77 0.74 -6.64
N SER A 71 -17.41 -0.24 -7.32
CA SER A 71 -17.15 -1.66 -7.08
C SER A 71 -15.76 -2.10 -7.57
N PHE A 72 -15.30 -1.55 -8.70
CA PHE A 72 -13.93 -1.73 -9.16
C PHE A 72 -12.90 -1.16 -8.16
N GLU A 73 -13.10 0.07 -7.69
CA GLU A 73 -12.18 0.74 -6.77
C GLU A 73 -12.11 0.02 -5.42
N LEU A 74 -13.26 -0.43 -4.89
CA LEU A 74 -13.33 -1.21 -3.65
C LEU A 74 -12.56 -2.55 -3.77
N ALA A 75 -12.72 -3.25 -4.89
CA ALA A 75 -12.05 -4.53 -5.13
C ALA A 75 -10.52 -4.37 -5.22
N CYS A 76 -10.06 -3.34 -5.93
CA CYS A 76 -8.63 -3.04 -6.04
C CYS A 76 -8.03 -2.62 -4.68
N SER A 77 -8.73 -1.76 -3.93
CA SER A 77 -8.24 -1.25 -2.64
C SER A 77 -8.10 -2.36 -1.59
N LEU A 78 -9.02 -3.34 -1.57
CA LEU A 78 -8.91 -4.52 -0.71
C LEU A 78 -7.72 -5.42 -1.11
N ALA A 79 -7.42 -5.55 -2.40
CA ALA A 79 -6.26 -6.29 -2.87
C ALA A 79 -4.94 -5.61 -2.44
N VAL A 80 -4.86 -4.28 -2.54
CA VAL A 80 -3.70 -3.51 -2.07
C VAL A 80 -3.52 -3.64 -0.56
N LEU A 81 -4.62 -3.66 0.21
CA LEU A 81 -4.57 -3.93 1.65
C LEU A 81 -3.99 -5.33 1.96
N ALA A 82 -4.43 -6.36 1.22
CA ALA A 82 -3.94 -7.72 1.39
C ALA A 82 -2.46 -7.86 1.05
N VAL A 83 -2.02 -7.23 -0.05
CA VAL A 83 -0.61 -7.16 -0.45
C VAL A 83 0.23 -6.43 0.61
N GLY A 84 -0.25 -5.30 1.14
CA GLY A 84 0.43 -4.59 2.22
C GLY A 84 0.62 -5.48 3.45
N MET A 85 -0.44 -6.18 3.89
CA MET A 85 -0.33 -7.13 5.00
C MET A 85 0.73 -8.22 4.75
N ALA A 86 0.81 -8.76 3.53
CA ALA A 86 1.82 -9.75 3.15
C ALA A 86 3.25 -9.17 3.19
N ILE A 87 3.46 -7.97 2.64
CA ILE A 87 4.75 -7.26 2.68
C ILE A 87 5.18 -7.01 4.12
N SER A 88 4.24 -6.60 4.98
CA SER A 88 4.51 -6.37 6.38
C SER A 88 4.91 -7.64 7.14
N ILE A 89 4.42 -8.82 6.76
CA ILE A 89 4.84 -10.10 7.35
C ILE A 89 6.25 -10.45 6.86
N VAL A 90 6.53 -10.37 5.55
CA VAL A 90 7.85 -10.64 4.96
C VAL A 90 8.93 -9.77 5.61
N ARG A 91 8.59 -8.51 5.87
CA ARG A 91 9.50 -7.56 6.51
C ARG A 91 9.80 -7.94 7.96
N ASP A 92 8.80 -8.43 8.70
CA ASP A 92 8.94 -8.88 10.09
C ASP A 92 9.79 -10.17 10.19
N THR A 93 9.60 -11.12 9.27
CA THR A 93 10.50 -12.29 9.15
C THR A 93 11.91 -11.89 8.73
N ARG A 94 12.08 -10.91 7.85
CA ARG A 94 13.42 -10.45 7.44
C ARG A 94 14.23 -9.91 8.62
N VAL A 95 13.60 -9.20 9.55
CA VAL A 95 14.26 -8.71 10.78
C VAL A 95 14.73 -9.90 11.64
N ARG A 96 13.85 -10.88 11.89
CA ARG A 96 14.16 -12.05 12.72
C ARG A 96 15.21 -12.98 12.13
N LEU A 97 15.23 -13.15 10.81
CA LEU A 97 16.27 -13.95 10.14
C LEU A 97 17.64 -13.31 10.33
N GLN A 98 17.70 -11.99 10.28
CA GLN A 98 18.95 -11.23 10.39
C GLN A 98 19.56 -11.25 11.80
N GLU A 99 18.75 -11.49 12.84
CA GLU A 99 19.25 -11.73 14.20
C GLU A 99 19.88 -13.12 14.36
N ARG A 100 19.52 -14.11 13.53
CA ARG A 100 20.05 -15.48 13.59
C ARG A 100 21.34 -15.70 12.80
N ASP A 101 21.65 -14.82 11.86
CA ASP A 101 22.89 -14.88 11.07
C ASP A 101 24.10 -14.21 11.79
N CYS A 102 24.09 -14.20 13.13
CA CYS A 102 25.18 -13.74 14.00
C CYS A 102 25.81 -14.92 14.73
#